data_AF-A0A172Z4R8-F1
#
_entry.id   AF-A0A172Z4R8-F1
#
_cell.length_a   1.000
_cell.length_b   1.000
_cell.length_c   1.000
_cell.angle_alpha   90.00
_cell.angle_beta   90.00
_cell.angle_gamma   90.00
#
_symmetry.space_group_name_H-M   'P 1'
#
loop_
_entity.id
_entity.type
_entity.pdbx_description
1 polymer ?
#
loop_
_entity_poly.entity_id
_entity_poly.type
_entity_poly.pdbx_seq_one_letter_code
_entity_poly.pdbx_strand_id
1 'polypeptide(L)'
;MKALRSANVQMTSDRVIKLGVIDLSFHRATAAVVTKIFEILGFTVERNFALHEETFRQLRAGDIDMVVSAWLPHSHGNYKKEVEQRVATVELGTHYEPFAYWGVPYYIPQQCVNSVEDLRKPDVKEGHKTMGPRENSNG
;
A
#
# COMPACT_ATOMS: atom_id res chain seq x y z
N MET A 1 -42.68 -10.63 -34.03
CA MET A 1 -41.73 -9.96 -33.11
C MET A 1 -41.90 -10.56 -31.72
N LYS A 2 -40.97 -11.42 -31.29
CA LYS A 2 -40.96 -12.02 -29.95
C LYS A 2 -39.94 -11.23 -29.12
N ALA A 3 -40.41 -10.47 -28.14
CA ALA A 3 -39.54 -9.77 -27.21
C ALA A 3 -38.76 -10.81 -26.38
N LEU A 4 -37.44 -10.83 -26.56
CA LEU A 4 -36.54 -11.55 -25.68
C LEU A 4 -36.47 -10.78 -24.36
N ARG A 5 -37.08 -11.35 -23.32
CA ARG A 5 -36.88 -10.90 -21.94
C ARG A 5 -35.39 -11.08 -21.61
N SER A 6 -34.68 -9.96 -21.43
CA SER A 6 -33.36 -9.96 -20.82
C SER A 6 -33.47 -10.65 -19.47
N ALA A 7 -32.79 -11.79 -19.32
CA ALA A 7 -32.66 -12.45 -18.04
C ALA A 7 -31.92 -11.50 -17.10
N ASN A 8 -32.57 -11.08 -16.02
CA ASN A 8 -31.88 -10.52 -14.87
C ASN A 8 -30.94 -11.60 -14.36
N VAL A 9 -29.65 -11.46 -14.66
CA VAL A 9 -28.60 -12.21 -13.96
C VAL A 9 -28.62 -11.70 -12.53
N GLN A 10 -29.01 -12.56 -11.60
CA GLN A 10 -28.90 -12.31 -10.18
C GLN A 10 -27.40 -12.19 -9.83
N MET A 11 -26.88 -10.96 -9.83
CA MET A 11 -25.50 -10.64 -9.45
C MET A 11 -25.37 -10.65 -7.93
N THR A 12 -25.51 -11.81 -7.29
CA THR A 12 -25.16 -11.98 -5.87
C THR A 12 -24.05 -13.01 -5.80
N SER A 13 -22.82 -12.56 -6.02
CA SER A 13 -21.65 -13.35 -5.67
C SER A 13 -21.47 -13.25 -4.16
N ASP A 14 -21.78 -14.32 -3.44
CA ASP A 14 -21.52 -14.47 -1.99
C ASP A 14 -20.01 -14.51 -1.65
N ARG A 15 -19.13 -14.16 -2.60
CA ARG A 15 -17.68 -14.16 -2.39
C ARG A 15 -17.26 -12.81 -1.82
N VAL A 16 -16.95 -12.83 -0.53
CA VAL A 16 -16.27 -11.75 0.17
C VAL A 16 -14.77 -11.83 -0.14
N ILE A 17 -14.17 -10.70 -0.49
CA ILE A 17 -12.71 -10.53 -0.61
C ILE A 17 -12.23 -9.73 0.60
N LYS A 18 -11.29 -10.30 1.37
CA LYS A 18 -10.60 -9.62 2.48
C LYS A 18 -9.34 -8.94 1.96
N LEU A 19 -9.43 -7.62 1.80
CA LEU A 19 -8.43 -6.77 1.19
C LEU A 19 -7.54 -6.14 2.28
N GLY A 20 -6.28 -6.56 2.35
CA GLY A 20 -5.26 -5.93 3.18
C GLY A 20 -4.82 -4.57 2.62
N VAL A 21 -4.84 -3.56 3.47
CA VAL A 21 -4.48 -2.18 3.14
C VAL A 21 -3.45 -1.66 4.14
N ILE A 22 -2.28 -1.30 3.63
CA ILE A 22 -1.26 -0.63 4.44
C ILE A 22 -1.79 0.76 4.84
N ASP A 23 -1.73 1.11 6.11
CA ASP A 23 -2.47 2.24 6.67
C ASP A 23 -1.82 3.61 6.47
N LEU A 24 -1.37 3.89 5.24
CA LEU A 24 -0.90 5.20 4.80
C LEU A 24 -1.85 5.76 3.73
N SER A 25 -1.88 7.09 3.63
CA SER A 25 -2.85 7.82 2.80
C SER A 25 -2.92 7.35 1.34
N PHE A 26 -1.77 7.16 0.69
CA PHE A 26 -1.73 6.77 -0.72
C PHE A 26 -2.14 5.31 -0.93
N HIS A 27 -1.80 4.40 0.00
CA HIS A 27 -2.29 3.02 -0.02
C HIS A 27 -3.81 2.95 0.16
N ARG A 28 -4.39 3.78 1.06
CA ARG A 28 -5.84 3.91 1.23
C ARG A 28 -6.53 4.39 -0.05
N ALA A 29 -5.92 5.33 -0.76
CA ALA A 29 -6.45 5.83 -2.04
C ALA A 29 -6.48 4.74 -3.11
N THR A 30 -5.38 3.99 -3.27
CA THR A 30 -5.33 2.84 -4.20
C THR A 30 -6.35 1.76 -3.82
N ALA A 31 -6.46 1.44 -2.52
CA ALA A 31 -7.42 0.47 -2.03
C ALA A 31 -8.87 0.87 -2.36
N ALA A 32 -9.23 2.15 -2.22
CA ALA A 32 -10.58 2.61 -2.56
C ALA A 32 -10.93 2.38 -4.03
N VAL A 33 -9.98 2.61 -4.95
CA VAL A 33 -10.18 2.34 -6.40
C VAL A 33 -10.33 0.84 -6.66
N VAL A 34 -9.44 0.01 -6.10
CA VAL A 34 -9.50 -1.45 -6.27
C VAL A 34 -10.78 -2.03 -5.69
N THR A 35 -11.18 -1.60 -4.49
CA THR A 35 -12.47 -1.96 -3.89
C THR A 35 -13.62 -1.62 -4.84
N LYS A 36 -13.61 -0.43 -5.44
CA LYS A 36 -14.68 -0.03 -6.34
C LYS A 36 -14.78 -0.93 -7.58
N ILE A 37 -13.64 -1.35 -8.12
CA ILE A 37 -13.59 -2.28 -9.25
C ILE A 37 -14.18 -3.64 -8.85
N PHE A 38 -13.79 -4.19 -7.70
CA PHE A 38 -14.35 -5.46 -7.22
C PHE A 38 -15.85 -5.38 -6.95
N GLU A 39 -16.34 -4.29 -6.38
CA GLU A 39 -17.79 -4.06 -6.21
C GLU A 39 -18.53 -4.04 -7.55
N ILE A 40 -17.98 -3.37 -8.58
CA ILE A 40 -18.56 -3.35 -9.94
C ILE A 40 -18.62 -4.77 -10.53
N LEU A 41 -17.63 -5.60 -10.22
CA LEU A 41 -17.57 -7.00 -10.64
C LEU A 41 -18.49 -7.91 -9.79
N GLY A 42 -19.19 -7.37 -8.79
CA GLY A 42 -20.16 -8.08 -7.97
C GLY A 42 -19.61 -8.75 -6.72
N PHE A 43 -18.38 -8.44 -6.31
CA PHE A 43 -17.80 -8.92 -5.06
C PHE A 43 -18.19 -8.03 -3.88
N THR A 44 -18.29 -8.63 -2.69
CA THR A 44 -18.27 -7.88 -1.43
C THR A 44 -16.81 -7.74 -1.00
N VAL A 45 -16.40 -6.56 -0.52
CA VAL A 45 -15.01 -6.32 -0.10
C VAL A 45 -14.96 -5.89 1.36
N GLU A 46 -14.24 -6.66 2.17
CA GLU A 46 -13.84 -6.28 3.54
C GLU A 46 -12.45 -5.67 3.46
N ARG A 47 -12.23 -4.50 4.08
CA ARG A 47 -10.92 -3.83 4.08
C ARG A 47 -10.30 -3.89 5.46
N ASN A 48 -9.08 -4.41 5.54
CA ASN A 48 -8.33 -4.61 6.77
C ASN A 48 -7.13 -3.67 6.75
N PHE A 49 -7.14 -2.66 7.61
CA PHE A 49 -6.10 -1.64 7.67
C PHE A 49 -5.08 -1.99 8.75
N ALA A 50 -3.80 -1.99 8.38
CA ALA A 50 -2.70 -2.23 9.32
C ALA A 50 -1.39 -1.58 8.81
N LEU A 51 -0.36 -1.52 9.66
CA LEU A 51 0.98 -1.11 9.23
C LEU A 51 1.60 -2.16 8.29
N HIS A 52 2.73 -1.81 7.65
CA HIS A 52 3.39 -2.62 6.62
C HIS A 52 3.56 -4.08 7.06
N GLU A 53 4.33 -4.33 8.12
CA GLU A 53 4.66 -5.67 8.60
C GLU A 53 3.41 -6.48 8.98
N GLU A 54 2.50 -5.87 9.73
CA GLU A 54 1.27 -6.51 10.17
C GLU A 54 0.35 -6.91 9.00
N THR A 55 0.29 -6.09 7.95
CA THR A 55 -0.49 -6.40 6.74
C THR A 55 0.03 -7.69 6.07
N PHE A 56 1.35 -7.84 5.93
CA PHE A 56 1.93 -9.07 5.37
C PHE A 56 1.85 -10.25 6.32
N ARG A 57 1.89 -10.02 7.65
CA ARG A 57 1.64 -11.06 8.66
C ARG A 57 0.23 -11.65 8.51
N GLN A 58 -0.78 -10.79 8.33
CA GLN A 58 -2.16 -11.20 8.08
C GLN A 58 -2.28 -12.02 6.78
N LEU A 59 -1.59 -11.61 5.70
CA LEU A 59 -1.56 -12.37 4.45
C LEU A 59 -0.98 -13.77 4.66
N ARG A 60 0.15 -13.85 5.37
CA ARG A 60 0.81 -15.12 5.71
C ARG A 60 -0.05 -16.04 6.58
N ALA A 61 -0.89 -15.47 7.45
CA ALA A 61 -1.80 -16.19 8.31
C ALA A 61 -3.09 -16.64 7.61
N GLY A 62 -3.41 -16.07 6.44
CA GLY A 62 -4.68 -16.28 5.75
C GLY A 62 -5.83 -15.44 6.31
N ASP A 63 -5.52 -14.41 7.12
CA ASP A 63 -6.52 -13.49 7.67
C ASP A 63 -7.08 -12.54 6.59
N ILE A 64 -6.27 -12.27 5.55
CA ILE A 64 -6.63 -11.51 4.34
C ILE A 64 -6.27 -12.31 3.09
N ASP A 65 -6.97 -12.04 1.99
CA ASP A 65 -6.79 -12.77 0.72
C ASP A 65 -5.68 -12.15 -0.15
N MET A 66 -5.48 -10.83 -0.03
CA MET A 66 -4.53 -10.09 -0.86
C MET A 66 -4.12 -8.78 -0.22
N VAL A 67 -2.96 -8.27 -0.63
CA VAL A 67 -2.46 -6.94 -0.26
C VAL A 67 -2.46 -6.05 -1.50
N VAL A 68 -3.07 -4.89 -1.42
CA VAL A 68 -3.03 -3.90 -2.50
C VAL A 68 -1.86 -2.96 -2.33
N SER A 69 -1.36 -2.45 -3.45
CA SER A 69 -0.41 -1.34 -3.44
C SER A 69 0.94 -1.70 -2.79
N ALA A 70 1.35 -2.96 -2.84
CA ALA A 70 2.67 -3.38 -2.35
C ALA A 70 3.80 -2.81 -3.22
N TRP A 71 4.82 -2.21 -2.60
CA TRP A 71 6.02 -1.69 -3.24
C TRP A 71 7.06 -2.81 -3.37
N LEU A 72 7.02 -3.52 -4.49
CA LEU A 72 7.89 -4.66 -4.80
C LEU A 72 8.88 -4.31 -5.93
N PRO A 73 10.07 -4.94 -5.97
CA PRO A 73 10.63 -5.87 -4.99
C PRO A 73 11.35 -5.20 -3.80
N HIS A 74 11.33 -3.86 -3.70
CA HIS A 74 12.16 -3.11 -2.78
C HIS A 74 11.55 -3.04 -1.37
N SER A 75 10.80 -1.99 -1.05
CA SER A 75 10.35 -1.68 0.32
C SER A 75 9.58 -2.81 1.00
N HIS A 76 8.80 -3.61 0.28
CA HIS A 76 8.04 -4.73 0.83
C HIS A 76 8.56 -6.12 0.40
N GLY A 77 9.70 -6.20 -0.28
CA GLY A 77 10.21 -7.46 -0.81
C GLY A 77 10.53 -8.50 0.27
N ASN A 78 11.07 -8.07 1.41
CA ASN A 78 11.38 -8.98 2.51
C ASN A 78 10.11 -9.54 3.16
N TYR A 79 9.10 -8.70 3.39
CA TYR A 79 7.80 -9.17 3.89
C TYR A 79 7.16 -10.19 2.95
N LYS A 80 7.18 -9.94 1.63
CA LYS A 80 6.70 -10.90 0.63
C LYS A 80 7.46 -12.23 0.71
N LYS A 81 8.79 -12.20 0.79
CA LYS A 81 9.60 -13.42 0.95
C LYS A 81 9.20 -14.23 2.18
N GLU A 82 8.89 -13.59 3.30
CA GLU A 82 8.43 -14.27 4.52
C GLU A 82 7.03 -14.88 4.38
N VAL A 83 6.13 -14.22 3.63
CA VAL A 83 4.84 -14.80 3.25
C VAL A 83 5.05 -16.04 2.38
N GLU A 84 5.92 -15.95 1.38
CA GLU A 84 6.20 -17.01 0.41
C GLU A 84 6.85 -18.26 1.00
N GLN A 85 7.41 -18.18 2.21
CA GLN A 85 7.83 -19.35 2.98
C GLN A 85 6.65 -20.23 3.44
N ARG A 86 5.41 -19.70 3.43
CA ARG A 86 4.21 -20.44 3.88
C ARG A 86 3.13 -20.53 2.81
N VAL A 87 2.93 -19.47 2.03
CA VAL A 87 1.84 -19.37 1.05
C VAL A 87 2.40 -18.85 -0.26
N ALA A 88 2.18 -19.56 -1.36
CA ALA A 88 2.58 -19.08 -2.68
C ALA A 88 1.80 -17.80 -3.02
N THR A 89 2.50 -16.78 -3.50
CA THR A 89 1.86 -15.52 -3.91
C THR A 89 1.92 -15.33 -5.41
N VAL A 90 0.94 -14.59 -5.95
CA VAL A 90 0.90 -14.19 -7.36
C VAL A 90 0.72 -12.67 -7.41
N GLU A 91 1.58 -12.01 -8.17
CA GLU A 91 1.47 -10.57 -8.44
C GLU A 91 0.47 -10.36 -9.58
N LEU A 92 -0.67 -9.72 -9.29
CA LEU A 92 -1.76 -9.55 -10.26
C LEU A 92 -1.57 -8.36 -11.21
N GLY A 93 -0.63 -7.47 -10.90
CA GLY A 93 -0.29 -6.32 -11.75
C GLY A 93 0.24 -5.13 -10.97
N THR A 94 0.98 -4.26 -11.66
CA THR A 94 1.53 -3.03 -11.10
C THR A 94 0.48 -1.93 -11.05
N HIS A 95 0.20 -1.39 -9.85
CA HIS A 95 -0.71 -0.25 -9.71
C HIS A 95 -0.04 1.08 -10.08
N TYR A 96 1.21 1.25 -9.66
CA TYR A 96 2.06 2.41 -9.92
C TYR A 96 3.52 2.06 -9.58
N GLU A 97 4.45 2.86 -10.09
CA GLU A 97 5.86 2.77 -9.73
C GLU A 97 6.16 3.73 -8.57
N PRO A 98 6.54 3.22 -7.39
CA PRO A 98 6.76 4.06 -6.23
C PRO A 98 8.13 4.72 -6.24
N PHE A 99 8.20 5.94 -5.70
CA PHE A 99 9.44 6.66 -5.44
C PHE A 99 9.48 7.16 -4.00
N ALA A 100 10.62 6.98 -3.34
CA ALA A 100 10.90 7.53 -2.02
C ALA A 100 12.10 8.49 -2.13
N TYR A 101 11.84 9.78 -1.98
CA TYR A 101 12.86 10.82 -2.02
C TYR A 101 12.94 11.56 -0.69
N TRP A 102 14.11 12.15 -0.43
CA TRP A 102 14.30 13.09 0.65
C TRP A 102 13.83 14.47 0.17
N GLY A 103 12.85 15.03 0.88
CA GLY A 103 12.37 16.38 0.63
C GLY A 103 13.04 17.38 1.57
N VAL A 104 13.48 18.52 1.03
CA VAL A 104 13.91 19.67 1.83
C VAL A 104 12.79 20.72 1.78
N PRO A 105 12.31 21.23 2.92
CA PRO A 105 11.30 22.28 2.91
C PRO A 105 11.76 23.54 2.17
N TYR A 106 10.87 24.18 1.42
CA TYR A 106 11.20 25.36 0.60
C TYR A 106 11.84 26.52 1.39
N TYR A 107 11.54 26.65 2.68
CA TYR A 107 12.12 27.69 3.52
C TYR A 107 13.59 27.46 3.89
N ILE A 108 14.15 26.29 3.60
CA ILE A 108 15.59 26.01 3.74
C ILE A 108 16.28 26.42 2.44
N PRO A 109 17.19 27.41 2.48
CA PRO A 109 17.89 27.82 1.28
C PRO A 109 18.75 26.71 0.68
N GLN A 110 18.84 26.65 -0.65
CA GLN A 110 19.61 25.61 -1.35
C GLN A 110 21.10 25.62 -0.96
N GLN A 111 21.68 26.79 -0.64
CA GLN A 111 23.06 26.87 -0.14
C GLN A 111 23.27 26.17 1.21
N CYS A 112 22.20 26.03 2.00
CA CYS A 112 22.24 25.29 3.26
C CYS A 112 22.24 23.79 2.98
N VAL A 113 21.23 23.30 2.25
CA VAL A 113 21.06 21.88 1.92
C VAL A 113 20.65 21.72 0.45
N ASN A 114 21.56 21.19 -0.36
CA ASN A 114 21.36 20.86 -1.78
C ASN A 114 21.50 19.36 -2.07
N SER A 115 22.23 18.61 -1.23
CA SER A 115 22.39 17.18 -1.36
C SER A 115 22.34 16.46 -0.02
N VAL A 116 22.29 15.12 -0.03
CA VAL A 116 22.31 14.30 1.19
C VAL A 116 23.62 14.51 1.97
N GLU A 117 24.72 14.77 1.28
CA GLU A 117 26.03 15.04 1.88
C GLU A 117 26.03 16.30 2.75
N ASP A 118 25.22 17.30 2.40
CA ASP A 118 25.13 18.57 3.14
C ASP A 118 24.58 18.39 4.56
N LEU A 119 23.88 17.28 4.83
CA LEU A 119 23.44 16.89 6.19
C LEU A 119 24.62 16.66 7.15
N ARG A 120 25.86 16.58 6.63
CA ARG A 120 27.07 16.49 7.44
C ARG A 120 27.58 17.84 7.95
N LYS A 121 27.14 18.96 7.37
CA LYS A 121 27.58 20.31 7.76
C LYS A 121 27.21 20.57 9.23
N PRO A 122 28.11 21.15 10.06
CA PRO A 122 27.86 21.42 11.47
C PRO A 122 26.56 22.21 11.71
N ASP A 123 26.38 23.31 10.97
CA ASP A 123 25.23 24.20 11.10
C ASP A 123 23.89 23.51 10.74
N VAL A 124 23.92 22.49 9.86
CA VAL A 124 22.73 21.72 9.47
C VAL A 124 22.35 20.70 10.55
N LYS A 125 23.35 20.07 11.19
CA LYS A 125 23.12 19.07 12.25
C LYS A 125 22.53 19.67 13.51
N GLU A 126 22.97 20.88 13.88
CA GLU A 126 22.50 21.54 15.10
C GLU A 126 21.10 22.16 14.91
N GLY A 127 20.76 22.59 13.69
CA GLY A 127 19.52 23.30 13.39
C GLY A 127 18.33 22.45 12.91
N HIS A 128 18.55 21.23 12.43
CA HIS A 128 17.52 20.48 11.69
C HIS A 128 17.38 19.01 12.13
N LYS A 129 16.12 18.56 12.25
CA LYS A 129 15.77 17.16 12.51
C LYS A 129 15.34 16.50 11.20
N THR A 130 15.78 15.26 10.96
CA THR A 130 15.22 14.42 9.91
C THR A 130 13.88 13.85 10.36
N MET A 131 12.93 13.73 9.45
CA MET A 131 11.62 13.12 9.68
C MET A 131 11.43 11.97 8.70
N GLY A 132 11.16 10.78 9.22
CA GLY A 132 10.78 9.62 8.42
C GLY A 132 9.26 9.44 8.36
N PRO A 133 8.76 8.50 7.53
CA PRO A 133 7.42 7.97 7.69
C PRO A 133 7.23 7.50 9.14
N ARG A 134 6.00 7.62 9.67
CA ARG A 134 5.68 7.05 10.98
C ARG A 134 5.69 5.52 10.86
N GLU A 135 6.85 4.93 11.09
CA GLU A 135 6.97 3.50 11.38
C GLU A 135 6.76 3.33 12.89
N ASN A 136 5.81 2.46 13.24
CA ASN A 136 5.72 1.72 14.50
C ASN A 136 6.25 2.50 15.73
N SER A 137 5.62 3.63 16.08
CA SER A 137 5.90 4.30 17.35
C SER A 137 5.20 3.53 18.47
N ASN A 138 5.80 2.40 18.86
CA ASN A 138 5.57 1.84 20.18
C ASN A 138 6.45 2.61 21.16
N GLY A 139 5.86 3.59 21.85
CA GLY A 139 6.38 4.16 23.11
C GLY A 139 7.57 5.09 22.98
#